data_AF-A0A2E2QFL3-F1
#
_entry.id   AF-A0A2E2QFL3-F1
#
_cell.length_a   1.000
_cell.length_b   1.000
_cell.length_c   1.000
_cell.angle_alpha   90.00
_cell.angle_beta   90.00
_cell.angle_gamma   90.00
#
_symmetry.space_group_name_H-M   'P 1'
#
loop_
_entity.id
_entity.type
_entity.pdbx_description
1 polymer ?
#
loop_
_entity_poly.entity_id
_entity_poly.type
_entity_poly.pdbx_seq_one_letter_code
_entity_poly.pdbx_strand_id
1 'polypeptide(L)'
;MASKSLGNPYDGDADLRHGTNCGCHECWGKPGNNLESHVKAEGFQSSDELMERVVESAVVRSVFGNNELSRRSFAKMLGGTTLAAAVASVFPMDKAKAAIMDNLGTPEKSKLNVGFVPITCATPIIMAKPLGFYEKYGLDVDVIKTAGWAVARDKSLNKEYDAAHMLTPMPLAITMGAGSTATPFLMPAVENINGQAIVLHNDHLDKNDPKMWKGFKFGVPFEYSMHNFLLRYYVAEAGLDPDQDIQIRVVPPPEMVANLRAGNLDGYLSPDPFNQRAVWEKIGFIHKLTKEIWDGHPCCAFACSQEFATTMPNTYGALLKALVDATQYAHKSENRKEISAAIAPTNYLNQPVPVIEQVLTGRYADGLGNIKDVPDRIDFDPFPWHSMGVWILTQMKRWGYIEGDVDYKGVAEQVYLAGDCAKIMTDLGLTPPTETYKSYTIMGKTFDPAEPEAYVDSFAIKKA
;
A
#
# COMPACT_ATOMS: atom_id res chain seq x y z
N MET A 1 8.16 -3.52 -20.66
CA MET A 1 8.87 -2.30 -20.19
C MET A 1 8.31 -1.11 -20.94
N ALA A 2 7.54 -0.23 -20.29
CA ALA A 2 7.35 1.11 -20.83
C ALA A 2 8.67 1.85 -20.58
N SER A 3 9.65 1.64 -21.45
CA SER A 3 10.90 2.36 -21.40
C SER A 3 10.57 3.83 -21.65
N LYS A 4 10.67 4.66 -20.61
CA LYS A 4 11.13 6.04 -20.79
C LYS A 4 12.66 5.98 -20.69
N SER A 5 13.37 6.65 -21.58
CA SER A 5 14.82 6.48 -21.75
C SER A 5 15.54 6.62 -20.41
N LEU A 6 16.35 5.60 -20.08
CA LEU A 6 17.33 5.62 -18.99
C LEU A 6 18.61 6.35 -19.44
N GLY A 7 18.46 7.37 -20.28
CA GLY A 7 19.58 8.20 -20.70
C GLY A 7 20.15 8.98 -19.53
N ASN A 8 21.40 9.44 -19.65
CA ASN A 8 22.05 10.23 -18.63
C ASN A 8 21.23 11.52 -18.34
N PRO A 9 20.69 11.71 -17.12
CA PRO A 9 19.81 12.84 -16.81
C PRO A 9 20.55 14.18 -16.74
N TYR A 10 21.88 14.17 -16.75
CA TYR A 10 22.73 15.35 -16.83
C TYR A 10 23.08 15.73 -18.27
N ASP A 11 22.80 14.86 -19.25
CA ASP A 11 23.03 15.14 -20.66
C ASP A 11 21.88 15.99 -21.24
N GLY A 12 22.23 17.15 -21.79
CA GLY A 12 21.27 18.07 -22.41
C GLY A 12 20.72 17.56 -23.74
N ASP A 13 21.43 16.65 -24.42
CA ASP A 13 20.99 16.05 -25.67
C ASP A 13 20.10 14.83 -25.46
N ALA A 14 20.27 14.10 -24.36
CA ALA A 14 19.39 13.01 -23.95
C ALA A 14 17.94 13.50 -23.78
N ASP A 15 16.98 12.72 -24.29
CA ASP A 15 15.55 12.93 -24.07
C ASP A 15 15.02 11.83 -23.17
N LEU A 16 14.61 12.19 -21.96
CA LEU A 16 14.17 11.24 -20.95
C LEU A 16 12.65 10.97 -20.99
N ARG A 17 11.91 11.56 -21.93
CA ARG A 17 10.44 11.43 -22.02
C ARG A 17 10.01 10.09 -22.59
N HIS A 18 10.81 9.52 -23.47
CA HIS A 18 10.47 8.36 -24.31
C HIS A 18 11.64 7.38 -24.36
N GLY A 19 11.39 6.08 -24.34
CA GLY A 19 12.45 5.06 -24.47
C GLY A 19 12.80 4.79 -25.92
N THR A 20 13.88 4.02 -26.11
CA THR A 20 14.43 3.64 -27.43
C THR A 20 13.43 2.95 -28.35
N ASN A 21 12.33 2.39 -27.81
CA ASN A 21 11.28 1.71 -28.57
C ASN A 21 9.91 2.44 -28.51
N CYS A 22 9.89 3.76 -28.32
CA CYS A 22 8.66 4.53 -28.26
C CYS A 22 7.98 4.67 -29.63
N GLY A 23 6.75 4.18 -29.76
CA GLY A 23 5.95 4.25 -30.99
C GLY A 23 5.03 5.47 -31.11
N CYS A 24 5.29 6.57 -30.39
CA CYS A 24 4.43 7.76 -30.46
C CYS A 24 4.69 8.57 -31.75
N HIS A 25 3.67 9.32 -32.19
CA HIS A 25 3.72 10.16 -33.38
C HIS A 25 4.81 11.25 -33.32
N GLU A 26 5.28 11.64 -32.12
CA GLU A 26 6.40 12.59 -32.01
C GLU A 26 7.77 11.96 -32.29
N CYS A 27 7.91 10.65 -32.05
CA CYS A 27 9.12 9.88 -32.31
C CYS A 27 9.13 9.27 -33.72
N TRP A 28 7.95 9.02 -34.30
CA TRP A 28 7.78 8.55 -35.68
C TRP A 28 7.53 9.72 -36.64
N GLY A 29 8.49 10.02 -37.53
CA GLY A 29 8.22 10.83 -38.74
C GLY A 29 8.86 12.21 -38.85
N LYS A 30 9.95 12.53 -38.14
CA LYS A 30 10.73 13.76 -38.42
C LYS A 30 11.88 13.51 -39.42
N PRO A 31 12.05 14.33 -40.48
CA PRO A 31 13.22 14.25 -41.34
C PRO A 31 14.46 14.64 -40.54
N GLY A 32 15.45 13.75 -40.45
CA GLY A 32 16.66 13.91 -39.64
C GLY A 32 16.88 12.83 -38.57
N ASN A 33 15.89 11.96 -38.33
CA ASN A 33 16.10 10.72 -37.57
C ASN A 33 16.84 9.68 -38.44
N ASN A 34 18.15 9.85 -38.57
CA ASN A 34 18.99 8.69 -38.84
C ASN A 34 18.87 7.79 -37.60
N LEU A 35 18.46 6.54 -37.81
CA LEU A 35 18.42 5.47 -36.80
C LEU A 35 19.80 5.20 -36.15
N GLU A 36 20.86 5.90 -36.57
CA GLU A 36 22.21 5.85 -36.01
C GLU A 36 22.56 6.99 -35.03
N SER A 37 21.73 8.04 -34.88
CA SER A 37 22.04 9.20 -34.00
C SER A 37 21.24 9.25 -32.70
N HIS A 38 20.46 8.21 -32.39
CA HIS A 38 19.90 8.06 -31.04
C HIS A 38 21.00 7.63 -30.08
N VAL A 39 21.52 8.62 -29.35
CA VAL A 39 22.22 8.55 -28.05
C VAL A 39 22.64 7.15 -27.66
N LYS A 40 23.96 6.88 -27.66
CA LYS A 40 24.60 5.69 -27.09
C LYS A 40 23.76 5.20 -25.90
N ALA A 41 23.03 4.11 -26.08
CA ALA A 41 22.48 3.40 -24.94
C ALA A 41 23.72 2.96 -24.15
N GLU A 42 24.02 3.65 -23.05
CA GLU A 42 24.98 3.13 -22.08
C GLU A 42 24.44 1.77 -21.67
N GLY A 43 25.13 0.71 -22.08
CA GLY A 43 24.82 -0.63 -21.63
C GLY A 43 25.18 -0.67 -20.16
N PHE A 44 24.16 -0.70 -19.30
CA PHE A 44 24.36 -0.94 -17.86
C PHE A 44 25.06 -2.28 -17.68
N GLN A 45 26.22 -2.27 -17.04
CA GLN A 45 27.03 -3.44 -16.78
C GLN A 45 26.58 -4.19 -15.51
N SER A 46 25.75 -3.56 -14.68
CA SER A 46 25.20 -4.13 -13.46
C SER A 46 23.79 -3.61 -13.15
N SER A 47 23.09 -4.29 -12.23
CA SER A 47 21.84 -3.80 -11.65
C SER A 47 22.04 -2.50 -10.86
N ASP A 48 23.23 -2.28 -10.32
CA ASP A 48 23.54 -1.15 -9.46
C ASP A 48 23.67 0.13 -10.30
N GLU A 49 24.33 0.05 -11.47
CA GLU A 49 24.40 1.16 -12.44
C GLU A 49 23.01 1.55 -12.98
N LEU A 50 22.14 0.56 -13.17
CA LEU A 50 20.76 0.80 -13.60
C LEU A 50 19.96 1.53 -12.51
N MET A 51 20.12 1.13 -11.25
CA MET A 51 19.44 1.74 -10.11
C MET A 51 19.95 3.16 -9.83
N GLU A 52 21.27 3.37 -9.89
CA GLU A 52 21.90 4.69 -9.78
C GLU A 52 21.33 5.64 -10.84
N ARG A 53 21.22 5.18 -12.10
CA ARG A 53 20.63 5.98 -13.18
C ARG A 53 19.16 6.32 -12.97
N VAL A 54 18.38 5.42 -12.38
CA VAL A 54 16.97 5.66 -12.05
C VAL A 54 16.84 6.72 -10.95
N VAL A 55 17.66 6.62 -9.91
CA VAL A 55 17.69 7.58 -8.78
C VAL A 55 18.11 8.96 -9.27
N GLU A 56 19.21 9.07 -10.00
CA GLU A 56 19.66 10.33 -10.60
C GLU A 56 18.57 10.97 -11.47
N SER A 57 17.88 10.16 -12.27
CA SER A 57 16.81 10.64 -13.15
C SER A 57 15.61 11.17 -12.36
N ALA A 58 15.25 10.52 -11.25
CA ALA A 58 14.18 10.97 -10.37
C ALA A 58 14.54 12.30 -9.68
N VAL A 59 15.75 12.41 -9.14
CA VAL A 59 16.23 13.61 -8.44
C VAL A 59 16.31 14.81 -9.41
N VAL A 60 16.93 14.63 -10.58
CA VAL A 60 17.03 15.70 -11.58
C VAL A 60 15.64 16.15 -12.05
N ARG A 61 14.71 15.21 -12.29
CA ARG A 61 13.33 15.55 -12.67
C ARG A 61 12.60 16.33 -11.60
N SER A 62 12.78 15.97 -10.33
CA SER A 62 12.22 16.71 -9.19
C SER A 62 12.69 18.17 -9.18
N VAL A 63 14.00 18.41 -9.37
CA VAL A 63 14.58 19.77 -9.41
C VAL A 63 13.97 20.63 -10.53
N PHE A 64 13.62 20.02 -11.67
CA PHE A 64 12.99 20.73 -12.79
C PHE A 64 11.45 20.62 -12.83
N GLY A 65 10.80 20.12 -11.77
CA GLY A 65 9.35 19.95 -11.73
C GLY A 65 8.80 19.12 -12.90
N ASN A 66 9.52 18.07 -13.29
CA ASN A 66 9.24 17.22 -14.46
C ASN A 66 9.24 17.95 -15.82
N ASN A 67 9.78 19.18 -15.91
CA ASN A 67 9.90 19.93 -17.16
C ASN A 67 11.19 19.56 -17.91
N GLU A 68 11.10 18.56 -18.79
CA GLU A 68 12.24 18.07 -19.57
C GLU A 68 12.85 19.14 -20.49
N LEU A 69 12.05 20.06 -21.02
CA LEU A 69 12.57 21.14 -21.86
C LEU A 69 13.46 22.08 -21.04
N SER A 70 13.06 22.39 -19.81
CA SER A 70 13.86 23.20 -18.89
C SER A 70 15.13 22.48 -18.46
N ARG A 71 15.06 21.18 -18.13
CA ARG A 71 16.23 20.35 -17.81
C ARG A 71 17.25 20.36 -18.95
N ARG A 72 16.80 20.04 -20.18
CA ARG A 72 17.65 19.99 -21.37
C ARG A 72 18.26 21.35 -21.69
N SER A 73 17.46 22.41 -21.63
CA SER A 73 17.94 23.77 -21.88
C SER A 73 19.00 24.18 -20.86
N PHE A 74 18.80 23.87 -19.58
CA PHE A 74 19.76 24.13 -18.52
C PHE A 74 21.05 23.34 -18.71
N ALA A 75 20.96 22.03 -18.95
CA ALA A 75 22.12 21.16 -19.18
C ALA A 75 22.92 21.56 -20.43
N LYS A 76 22.25 21.98 -21.52
CA LYS A 76 22.91 22.52 -22.72
C LYS A 76 23.58 23.87 -22.49
N MET A 77 22.97 24.73 -21.68
CA MET A 77 23.45 26.08 -21.44
C MET A 77 24.62 26.13 -20.45
N LEU A 78 24.60 25.28 -19.42
CA LEU A 78 25.53 25.34 -18.29
C LEU A 78 26.45 24.11 -18.19
N GLY A 79 26.19 23.06 -18.97
CA GLY A 79 26.92 21.79 -18.93
C GLY A 79 26.41 20.82 -17.86
N GLY A 80 26.50 19.52 -18.14
CA GLY A 80 26.00 18.45 -17.26
C GLY A 80 26.69 18.40 -15.90
N THR A 81 27.96 18.76 -15.82
CA THR A 81 28.72 18.82 -14.54
C THR A 81 28.23 19.94 -13.63
N THR A 82 27.92 21.11 -14.18
CA THR A 82 27.32 22.23 -13.43
C THR A 82 25.92 21.88 -12.95
N LEU A 83 25.13 21.17 -13.77
CA LEU A 83 23.84 20.66 -13.36
C LEU A 83 23.97 19.66 -12.20
N ALA A 84 24.89 18.70 -12.28
CA ALA A 84 25.14 17.75 -11.20
C ALA A 84 25.53 18.47 -9.90
N ALA A 85 26.40 19.48 -9.97
CA ALA A 85 26.78 20.30 -8.82
C ALA A 85 25.60 21.11 -8.24
N ALA A 86 24.74 21.67 -9.10
CA ALA A 86 23.54 22.38 -8.67
C ALA A 86 22.57 21.43 -7.95
N VAL A 87 22.31 20.24 -8.51
CA VAL A 87 21.47 19.22 -7.87
C VAL A 87 22.05 18.78 -6.52
N ALA A 88 23.35 18.49 -6.45
CA ALA A 88 24.03 18.10 -5.21
C ALA A 88 24.04 19.21 -4.14
N SER A 89 23.97 20.47 -4.54
CA SER A 89 23.88 21.61 -3.60
C SER A 89 22.47 21.83 -3.04
N VAL A 90 21.42 21.40 -3.76
CA VAL A 90 20.02 21.46 -3.30
C VAL A 90 19.63 20.18 -2.55
N PHE A 91 20.23 19.04 -2.88
CA PHE A 91 20.06 17.74 -2.23
C PHE A 91 21.42 17.11 -1.89
N PRO A 92 22.10 17.55 -0.81
CA PRO A 92 23.36 16.95 -0.41
C PRO A 92 23.10 15.60 0.26
N MET A 93 22.95 14.54 -0.55
CA MET A 93 22.63 13.18 -0.09
C MET A 93 23.59 12.67 0.99
N ASP A 94 24.89 12.97 0.90
CA ASP A 94 25.88 12.58 1.92
C ASP A 94 25.69 13.32 3.25
N LYS A 95 25.29 14.60 3.20
CA LYS A 95 24.97 15.37 4.42
C LYS A 95 23.61 14.97 4.98
N ALA A 96 22.65 14.62 4.13
CA ALA A 96 21.37 14.08 4.56
C ALA A 96 21.55 12.71 5.23
N LYS A 97 22.37 11.83 4.64
CA LYS A 97 22.76 10.52 5.20
C LYS A 97 23.51 10.68 6.53
N ALA A 98 24.48 11.58 6.61
CA ALA A 98 25.20 11.88 7.85
C ALA A 98 24.29 12.47 8.94
N ALA A 99 23.43 13.44 8.62
CA ALA A 99 22.49 14.04 9.58
C ALA A 99 21.38 13.07 10.04
N ILE A 100 21.05 12.07 9.22
CA ILE A 100 20.14 10.97 9.60
C ILE A 100 20.86 9.97 10.53
N MET A 101 22.13 9.64 10.22
CA MET A 101 22.98 8.76 11.04
C MET A 101 23.37 9.37 12.41
N ASP A 102 23.29 10.69 12.56
CA ASP A 102 23.53 11.36 13.84
C ASP A 102 22.31 11.25 14.81
N ASN A 103 21.10 11.00 14.29
CA ASN A 103 19.87 10.82 15.09
C ASN A 103 19.42 9.35 15.23
N LEU A 104 19.80 8.48 14.28
CA LEU A 104 19.62 7.04 14.31
C LEU A 104 21.01 6.42 14.16
N GLY A 105 21.44 5.55 15.08
CA GLY A 105 22.73 4.89 14.96
C GLY A 105 22.87 4.11 13.64
N THR A 106 24.08 3.68 13.29
CA THR A 106 24.30 2.84 12.10
C THR A 106 23.42 1.58 12.17
N PRO A 107 22.65 1.26 11.09
CA PRO A 107 21.84 0.04 11.04
C PRO A 107 22.68 -1.21 11.34
N GLU A 108 22.22 -2.07 12.25
CA GLU A 108 22.88 -3.34 12.58
C GLU A 108 22.87 -4.29 11.37
N LYS A 109 21.81 -4.21 10.58
CA LYS A 109 21.58 -4.91 9.31
C LYS A 109 21.05 -3.92 8.28
N SER A 110 21.79 -3.71 7.20
CA SER A 110 21.38 -2.82 6.11
C SER A 110 20.62 -3.53 4.99
N LYS A 111 20.93 -4.81 4.72
CA LYS A 111 20.24 -5.61 3.71
C LYS A 111 19.05 -6.34 4.32
N LEU A 112 17.83 -6.02 3.91
CA LEU A 112 16.59 -6.54 4.51
C LEU A 112 15.69 -7.23 3.50
N ASN A 113 14.96 -8.25 3.95
CA ASN A 113 13.90 -8.90 3.19
C ASN A 113 12.53 -8.41 3.67
N VAL A 114 11.75 -7.77 2.80
CA VAL A 114 10.40 -7.30 3.13
C VAL A 114 9.37 -7.97 2.23
N GLY A 115 8.50 -8.79 2.82
CA GLY A 115 7.44 -9.51 2.09
C GLY A 115 6.26 -8.61 1.73
N PHE A 116 5.67 -8.79 0.54
CA PHE A 116 4.43 -8.09 0.17
C PHE A 116 3.47 -8.89 -0.70
N VAL A 117 2.16 -8.76 -0.42
CA VAL A 117 1.11 -9.19 -1.36
C VAL A 117 0.89 -8.09 -2.42
N PRO A 118 0.81 -8.43 -3.72
CA PRO A 118 0.82 -7.44 -4.82
C PRO A 118 -0.53 -6.73 -5.00
N ILE A 119 -0.81 -5.79 -4.10
CA ILE A 119 -1.99 -4.92 -4.08
C ILE A 119 -1.56 -3.46 -3.87
N THR A 120 -2.42 -2.50 -4.20
CA THR A 120 -2.12 -1.06 -4.06
C THR A 120 -1.91 -0.61 -2.62
N CYS A 121 -2.38 -1.37 -1.64
CA CYS A 121 -2.10 -1.13 -0.22
C CYS A 121 -0.59 -1.16 0.09
N ALA A 122 0.17 -2.00 -0.61
CA ALA A 122 1.62 -2.13 -0.44
C ALA A 122 2.43 -0.95 -1.01
N THR A 123 1.77 0.10 -1.50
CA THR A 123 2.40 1.22 -2.22
C THR A 123 3.62 1.77 -1.47
N PRO A 124 3.54 2.13 -0.16
CA PRO A 124 4.70 2.65 0.56
C PRO A 124 5.89 1.68 0.55
N ILE A 125 5.65 0.38 0.73
CA ILE A 125 6.70 -0.65 0.73
C ILE A 125 7.37 -0.79 -0.64
N ILE A 126 6.57 -0.91 -1.70
CA ILE A 126 7.09 -1.29 -3.02
C ILE A 126 7.62 -0.10 -3.82
N MET A 127 7.10 1.11 -3.58
CA MET A 127 7.63 2.31 -4.21
C MET A 127 8.90 2.82 -3.51
N ALA A 128 9.12 2.47 -2.24
CA ALA A 128 10.29 2.91 -1.48
C ALA A 128 11.63 2.49 -2.09
N LYS A 129 11.70 1.33 -2.77
CA LYS A 129 12.91 0.89 -3.47
C LYS A 129 13.21 1.72 -4.74
N PRO A 130 12.32 1.78 -5.75
CA PRO A 130 12.60 2.51 -6.99
C PRO A 130 12.66 4.03 -6.82
N LEU A 131 12.10 4.58 -5.74
CA LEU A 131 12.15 6.01 -5.42
C LEU A 131 13.24 6.37 -4.39
N GLY A 132 14.08 5.40 -3.97
CA GLY A 132 15.26 5.66 -3.14
C GLY A 132 14.98 5.95 -1.66
N PHE A 133 13.77 5.70 -1.15
CA PHE A 133 13.45 5.91 0.27
C PHE A 133 14.26 4.98 1.17
N TYR A 134 14.46 3.71 0.82
CA TYR A 134 15.29 2.82 1.64
C TYR A 134 16.75 3.26 1.67
N GLU A 135 17.31 3.60 0.51
CA GLU A 135 18.70 4.03 0.38
C GLU A 135 18.98 5.32 1.15
N LYS A 136 18.02 6.27 1.14
CA LYS A 136 18.07 7.52 1.92
C LYS A 136 18.33 7.28 3.42
N TYR A 137 17.86 6.15 3.96
CA TYR A 137 18.06 5.76 5.36
C TYR A 137 19.10 4.64 5.54
N GLY A 138 19.94 4.39 4.53
CA GLY A 138 21.06 3.44 4.62
C GLY A 138 20.67 1.97 4.50
N LEU A 139 19.51 1.68 3.90
CA LEU A 139 18.99 0.33 3.74
C LEU A 139 19.01 -0.13 2.28
N ASP A 140 19.34 -1.40 2.07
CA ASP A 140 19.12 -2.16 0.84
C ASP A 140 17.99 -3.17 1.09
N VAL A 141 16.79 -2.85 0.66
CA VAL A 141 15.61 -3.69 0.93
C VAL A 141 15.22 -4.48 -0.31
N ASP A 142 15.21 -5.80 -0.21
CA ASP A 142 14.60 -6.69 -1.18
C ASP A 142 13.11 -6.85 -0.88
N VAL A 143 12.26 -6.26 -1.74
CA VAL A 143 10.80 -6.41 -1.66
C VAL A 143 10.35 -7.69 -2.35
N ILE A 144 9.89 -8.66 -1.57
CA ILE A 144 9.63 -10.02 -2.02
C ILE A 144 8.12 -10.23 -2.18
N LYS A 145 7.70 -10.46 -3.42
CA LYS A 145 6.29 -10.75 -3.72
C LYS A 145 5.86 -12.08 -3.10
N THR A 146 4.69 -12.09 -2.47
CA THR A 146 4.10 -13.25 -1.82
C THR A 146 2.80 -13.65 -2.50
N ALA A 147 2.52 -14.96 -2.58
CA ALA A 147 1.33 -15.50 -3.24
C ALA A 147 0.01 -15.18 -2.51
N GLY A 148 0.05 -14.96 -1.19
CA GLY A 148 -1.11 -14.64 -0.38
C GLY A 148 -0.75 -14.47 1.10
N TRP A 149 -1.75 -14.16 1.91
CA TRP A 149 -1.56 -13.72 3.30
C TRP A 149 -1.14 -14.84 4.26
N ALA A 150 -1.61 -16.07 4.06
CA ALA A 150 -1.15 -17.22 4.85
C ALA A 150 0.36 -17.45 4.67
N VAL A 151 0.84 -17.41 3.41
CA VAL A 151 2.27 -17.54 3.10
C VAL A 151 3.07 -16.36 3.67
N ALA A 152 2.51 -15.14 3.63
CA ALA A 152 3.16 -13.96 4.22
C ALA A 152 3.34 -14.12 5.73
N ARG A 153 2.28 -14.54 6.44
CA ARG A 153 2.32 -14.87 7.87
C ARG A 153 3.38 -15.93 8.16
N ASP A 154 3.35 -17.06 7.47
CA ASP A 154 4.21 -18.20 7.76
C ASP A 154 5.70 -17.85 7.54
N LYS A 155 6.01 -17.13 6.47
CA LYS A 155 7.37 -16.64 6.21
C LYS A 155 7.84 -15.61 7.24
N SER A 156 6.96 -14.72 7.70
CA SER A 156 7.28 -13.77 8.76
C SER A 156 7.53 -14.47 10.11
N LEU A 157 6.74 -15.47 10.46
CA LEU A 157 6.93 -16.28 11.67
C LEU A 157 8.23 -17.10 11.62
N ASN A 158 8.58 -17.60 10.43
CA ASN A 158 9.82 -18.35 10.20
C ASN A 158 11.07 -17.46 10.02
N LYS A 159 10.93 -16.13 10.20
CA LYS A 159 12.03 -15.15 10.06
C LYS A 159 12.66 -15.13 8.66
N GLU A 160 11.92 -15.56 7.64
CA GLU A 160 12.34 -15.41 6.24
C GLU A 160 12.24 -13.95 5.78
N TYR A 161 11.37 -13.18 6.44
CA TYR A 161 11.21 -11.74 6.26
C TYR A 161 11.64 -11.01 7.55
N ASP A 162 12.40 -9.94 7.39
CA ASP A 162 12.72 -9.02 8.49
C ASP A 162 11.47 -8.23 8.91
N ALA A 163 10.65 -7.89 7.93
CA ALA A 163 9.33 -7.29 8.11
C ALA A 163 8.41 -7.62 6.93
N ALA A 164 7.13 -7.35 7.06
CA ALA A 164 6.17 -7.64 6.01
C ALA A 164 5.05 -6.62 5.95
N HIS A 165 4.54 -6.43 4.74
CA HIS A 165 3.18 -5.99 4.49
C HIS A 165 2.21 -6.97 5.14
N MET A 166 1.37 -6.49 6.04
CA MET A 166 0.34 -7.29 6.70
C MET A 166 -1.01 -6.58 6.71
N LEU A 167 -2.09 -7.36 6.77
CA LEU A 167 -3.41 -6.81 7.05
C LEU A 167 -3.43 -6.38 8.52
N THR A 168 -4.01 -5.23 8.83
CA THR A 168 -4.00 -4.64 10.18
C THR A 168 -4.51 -5.56 11.32
N PRO A 169 -5.40 -6.56 11.08
CA PRO A 169 -5.72 -7.55 12.11
C PRO A 169 -4.69 -8.66 12.31
N MET A 170 -3.80 -8.93 11.34
CA MET A 170 -2.86 -10.05 11.42
C MET A 170 -1.89 -9.92 12.60
N PRO A 171 -1.23 -8.77 12.86
CA PRO A 171 -0.34 -8.64 14.01
C PRO A 171 -1.04 -8.87 15.36
N LEU A 172 -2.31 -8.46 15.49
CA LEU A 172 -3.15 -8.73 16.67
C LEU A 172 -3.44 -10.23 16.80
N ALA A 173 -3.88 -10.86 15.71
CA ALA A 173 -4.18 -12.30 15.69
C ALA A 173 -2.95 -13.15 16.02
N ILE A 174 -1.79 -12.84 15.41
CA ILE A 174 -0.52 -13.52 15.68
C ILE A 174 -0.11 -13.37 17.15
N THR A 175 -0.23 -12.16 17.72
CA THR A 175 0.11 -11.90 19.13
C THR A 175 -0.82 -12.66 20.08
N MET A 176 -2.11 -12.74 19.75
CA MET A 176 -3.11 -13.49 20.53
C MET A 176 -3.10 -15.00 20.31
N GLY A 177 -2.31 -15.50 19.35
CA GLY A 177 -2.32 -16.92 18.97
C GLY A 177 -3.58 -17.36 18.20
N ALA A 178 -4.32 -16.42 17.63
CA ALA A 178 -5.47 -16.70 16.79
C ALA A 178 -5.00 -17.11 15.38
N GLY A 179 -5.17 -18.39 15.04
CA GLY A 179 -4.79 -18.94 13.73
C GLY A 179 -3.29 -19.15 13.52
N SER A 180 -2.47 -19.03 14.56
CA SER A 180 -1.04 -19.38 14.58
C SER A 180 -0.55 -19.58 16.01
N THR A 181 0.70 -20.00 16.19
CA THR A 181 1.36 -19.93 17.50
C THR A 181 1.46 -18.48 17.96
N ALA A 182 1.09 -18.21 19.22
CA ALA A 182 1.19 -16.88 19.80
C ALA A 182 2.64 -16.37 19.73
N THR A 183 2.85 -15.27 19.03
CA THR A 183 4.17 -14.66 18.81
C THR A 183 4.03 -13.14 18.91
N PRO A 184 4.78 -12.44 19.76
CA PRO A 184 4.69 -10.99 19.85
C PRO A 184 5.08 -10.32 18.53
N PHE A 185 4.11 -9.64 17.92
CA PHE A 185 4.26 -8.91 16.67
C PHE A 185 3.92 -7.43 16.85
N LEU A 186 4.59 -6.59 16.07
CA LEU A 186 4.47 -5.14 16.14
C LEU A 186 3.96 -4.60 14.80
N MET A 187 3.15 -3.56 14.88
CA MET A 187 2.57 -2.82 13.76
C MET A 187 2.83 -1.32 13.96
N PRO A 188 4.01 -0.81 13.59
CA PRO A 188 4.39 0.56 13.89
C PRO A 188 3.87 1.60 12.90
N ALA A 189 3.40 1.22 11.72
CA ALA A 189 2.80 2.15 10.79
C ALA A 189 1.72 1.47 9.94
N VAL A 190 0.60 2.17 9.76
CA VAL A 190 -0.40 1.85 8.74
C VAL A 190 0.19 2.21 7.38
N GLU A 191 -0.04 1.37 6.37
CA GLU A 191 0.39 1.67 5.00
C GLU A 191 -0.68 2.46 4.27
N ASN A 192 -1.95 2.08 4.45
CA ASN A 192 -3.05 2.75 3.80
C ASN A 192 -4.33 2.70 4.63
N ILE A 193 -5.15 3.72 4.43
CA ILE A 193 -6.55 3.77 4.84
C ILE A 193 -7.46 3.64 3.61
N ASN A 194 -8.69 3.16 3.81
CA ASN A 194 -9.62 2.88 2.70
C ASN A 194 -8.99 1.91 1.65
N GLY A 195 -9.25 2.11 0.35
CA GLY A 195 -8.59 1.38 -0.74
C GLY A 195 -9.16 -0.01 -1.05
N GLN A 196 -10.35 -0.31 -0.54
CA GLN A 196 -11.06 -1.58 -0.77
C GLN A 196 -12.48 -1.33 -1.25
N ALA A 197 -13.09 -2.32 -1.88
CA ALA A 197 -14.48 -2.25 -2.33
C ALA A 197 -15.16 -3.61 -2.26
N ILE A 198 -16.50 -3.57 -2.18
CA ILE A 198 -17.35 -4.70 -2.54
C ILE A 198 -17.57 -4.64 -4.05
N VAL A 199 -17.23 -5.72 -4.74
CA VAL A 199 -17.49 -5.92 -6.17
C VAL A 199 -18.43 -7.09 -6.34
N LEU A 200 -19.40 -6.94 -7.24
CA LEU A 200 -20.32 -8.01 -7.63
C LEU A 200 -20.07 -8.40 -9.09
N HIS A 201 -20.36 -9.66 -9.43
CA HIS A 201 -20.39 -10.10 -10.83
C HIS A 201 -21.52 -9.38 -11.59
N ASN A 202 -21.33 -9.13 -12.89
CA ASN A 202 -22.31 -8.43 -13.72
C ASN A 202 -23.66 -9.16 -13.86
N ASP A 203 -23.74 -10.44 -13.51
CA ASP A 203 -25.02 -11.18 -13.45
C ASP A 203 -25.93 -10.73 -12.30
N HIS A 204 -25.42 -9.91 -11.37
CA HIS A 204 -26.13 -9.46 -10.16
C HIS A 204 -26.42 -7.95 -10.17
N LEU A 205 -26.50 -7.31 -11.36
CA LEU A 205 -26.80 -5.87 -11.52
C LEU A 205 -28.14 -5.44 -10.88
N ASP A 206 -29.09 -6.37 -10.75
CA ASP A 206 -30.40 -6.17 -10.13
C ASP A 206 -30.41 -6.41 -8.61
N LYS A 207 -29.31 -6.89 -8.02
CA LYS A 207 -29.20 -7.27 -6.61
C LYS A 207 -28.37 -6.28 -5.80
N ASN A 208 -28.73 -4.99 -5.87
CA ASN A 208 -28.03 -3.92 -5.16
C ASN A 208 -28.36 -3.87 -3.65
N ASP A 209 -29.44 -4.51 -3.19
CA ASP A 209 -29.75 -4.62 -1.74
C ASP A 209 -29.09 -5.89 -1.17
N PRO A 210 -28.23 -5.78 -0.13
CA PRO A 210 -27.60 -6.95 0.48
C PRO A 210 -28.58 -8.00 1.00
N LYS A 211 -29.83 -7.63 1.32
CA LYS A 211 -30.88 -8.60 1.69
C LYS A 211 -31.15 -9.64 0.62
N MET A 212 -30.82 -9.34 -0.64
CA MET A 212 -30.97 -10.25 -1.79
C MET A 212 -29.77 -11.21 -1.95
N TRP A 213 -28.75 -11.11 -1.09
CA TRP A 213 -27.51 -11.88 -1.23
C TRP A 213 -27.53 -13.23 -0.52
N LYS A 214 -28.66 -13.66 0.05
CA LYS A 214 -28.75 -15.00 0.64
C LYS A 214 -28.36 -16.07 -0.38
N GLY A 215 -27.41 -16.92 -0.02
CA GLY A 215 -26.80 -17.96 -0.86
C GLY A 215 -25.56 -17.51 -1.63
N PHE A 216 -25.19 -16.23 -1.59
CA PHE A 216 -24.03 -15.71 -2.31
C PHE A 216 -22.72 -16.28 -1.78
N LYS A 217 -21.74 -16.40 -2.68
CA LYS A 217 -20.34 -16.73 -2.37
C LYS A 217 -19.48 -15.48 -2.53
N PHE A 218 -18.98 -14.99 -1.41
CA PHE A 218 -18.05 -13.87 -1.36
C PHE A 218 -16.60 -14.32 -1.18
N GLY A 219 -15.70 -13.68 -1.92
CA GLY A 219 -14.26 -13.78 -1.69
C GLY A 219 -13.77 -12.71 -0.70
N VAL A 220 -12.86 -13.09 0.19
CA VAL A 220 -12.06 -12.16 1.01
C VAL A 220 -10.59 -12.62 1.00
N PRO A 221 -9.62 -11.71 1.12
CA PRO A 221 -8.20 -12.06 1.06
C PRO A 221 -7.73 -13.01 2.16
N PHE A 222 -8.28 -12.87 3.37
CA PHE A 222 -7.86 -13.62 4.55
C PHE A 222 -8.90 -13.53 5.67
N GLU A 223 -8.90 -14.47 6.61
CA GLU A 223 -9.82 -14.46 7.76
C GLU A 223 -9.56 -13.26 8.68
N TYR A 224 -8.31 -13.05 9.08
CA TYR A 224 -7.88 -11.93 9.92
C TYR A 224 -7.65 -10.69 9.07
N SER A 225 -8.74 -10.13 8.53
CA SER A 225 -8.68 -9.00 7.61
C SER A 225 -9.83 -8.03 7.79
N MET A 226 -9.54 -6.74 7.52
CA MET A 226 -10.58 -5.71 7.44
C MET A 226 -11.63 -6.03 6.39
N HIS A 227 -11.24 -6.71 5.32
CA HIS A 227 -12.14 -7.17 4.28
C HIS A 227 -13.19 -8.13 4.80
N ASN A 228 -12.79 -9.13 5.58
CA ASN A 228 -13.70 -10.07 6.22
C ASN A 228 -14.58 -9.35 7.24
N PHE A 229 -14.01 -8.53 8.12
CA PHE A 229 -14.78 -7.86 9.17
C PHE A 229 -15.75 -6.82 8.63
N LEU A 230 -15.37 -6.02 7.63
CA LEU A 230 -16.26 -5.05 7.00
C LEU A 230 -17.35 -5.72 6.16
N LEU A 231 -17.06 -6.83 5.46
CA LEU A 231 -18.08 -7.57 4.73
C LEU A 231 -19.11 -8.16 5.71
N ARG A 232 -18.64 -8.83 6.77
CA ARG A 232 -19.48 -9.38 7.84
C ARG A 232 -20.33 -8.29 8.48
N TYR A 233 -19.73 -7.14 8.80
CA TYR A 233 -20.44 -6.00 9.35
C TYR A 233 -21.55 -5.53 8.40
N TYR A 234 -21.23 -5.29 7.13
CA TYR A 234 -22.16 -4.78 6.14
C TYR A 234 -23.36 -5.69 5.90
N VAL A 235 -23.14 -7.01 5.79
CA VAL A 235 -24.25 -7.96 5.56
C VAL A 235 -25.05 -8.24 6.84
N ALA A 236 -24.40 -8.26 8.00
CA ALA A 236 -25.09 -8.43 9.29
C ALA A 236 -26.00 -7.24 9.61
N GLU A 237 -25.57 -6.01 9.35
CA GLU A 237 -26.41 -4.82 9.51
C GLU A 237 -27.56 -4.77 8.49
N ALA A 238 -27.45 -5.49 7.37
CA ALA A 238 -28.56 -5.72 6.43
C ALA A 238 -29.48 -6.89 6.84
N GLY A 239 -29.14 -7.63 7.91
CA GLY A 239 -29.94 -8.73 8.46
C GLY A 239 -29.58 -10.12 7.95
N LEU A 240 -28.41 -10.31 7.33
CA LEU A 240 -27.89 -11.62 6.93
C LEU A 240 -26.83 -12.12 7.91
N ASP A 241 -26.94 -13.38 8.34
CA ASP A 241 -25.88 -14.03 9.09
C ASP A 241 -24.73 -14.43 8.12
N PRO A 242 -23.51 -13.89 8.29
CA PRO A 242 -22.41 -14.17 7.38
C PRO A 242 -21.89 -15.61 7.42
N ASP A 243 -22.21 -16.39 8.45
CA ASP A 243 -21.80 -17.79 8.59
C ASP A 243 -22.91 -18.78 8.18
N GLN A 244 -24.16 -18.33 8.04
CA GLN A 244 -25.30 -19.18 7.67
C GLN A 244 -25.97 -18.80 6.35
N ASP A 245 -26.16 -17.51 6.09
CA ASP A 245 -26.91 -17.02 4.93
C ASP A 245 -26.04 -16.81 3.69
N ILE A 246 -24.73 -16.61 3.84
CA ILE A 246 -23.77 -16.48 2.73
C ILE A 246 -22.56 -17.38 2.97
N GLN A 247 -21.69 -17.50 1.96
CA GLN A 247 -20.40 -18.17 2.08
C GLN A 247 -19.28 -17.16 1.92
N ILE A 248 -18.40 -17.04 2.91
CA ILE A 248 -17.18 -16.24 2.81
C ILE A 248 -15.99 -17.18 2.59
N ARG A 249 -15.26 -17.00 1.50
CA ARG A 249 -14.14 -17.85 1.09
C ARG A 249 -12.85 -17.04 1.07
N VAL A 250 -11.78 -17.62 1.60
CA VAL A 250 -10.44 -17.05 1.49
C VAL A 250 -9.92 -17.26 0.07
N VAL A 251 -9.65 -16.17 -0.64
CA VAL A 251 -9.13 -16.17 -2.02
C VAL A 251 -8.02 -15.13 -2.11
N PRO A 252 -6.80 -15.49 -2.56
CA PRO A 252 -5.74 -14.51 -2.76
C PRO A 252 -6.17 -13.40 -3.73
N PRO A 253 -5.83 -12.12 -3.47
CA PRO A 253 -6.23 -11.00 -4.34
C PRO A 253 -5.94 -11.21 -5.85
N PRO A 254 -4.77 -11.75 -6.26
CA PRO A 254 -4.48 -12.04 -7.67
C PRO A 254 -5.47 -12.99 -8.36
N GLU A 255 -6.18 -13.81 -7.59
CA GLU A 255 -7.11 -14.83 -8.07
C GLU A 255 -8.57 -14.37 -8.05
N MET A 256 -8.88 -13.22 -7.42
CA MET A 256 -10.26 -12.73 -7.23
C MET A 256 -11.00 -12.53 -8.56
N VAL A 257 -10.37 -11.85 -9.51
CA VAL A 257 -10.97 -11.52 -10.81
C VAL A 257 -11.24 -12.78 -11.63
N ALA A 258 -10.33 -13.76 -11.57
CA ALA A 258 -10.49 -15.04 -12.27
C ALA A 258 -11.64 -15.87 -11.67
N ASN A 259 -11.74 -15.92 -10.34
CA ASN A 259 -12.83 -16.63 -9.66
C ASN A 259 -14.20 -15.97 -9.89
N LEU A 260 -14.24 -14.63 -9.92
CA LEU A 260 -15.45 -13.88 -10.27
C LEU A 260 -15.88 -14.22 -11.71
N ARG A 261 -14.95 -14.17 -12.67
CA ARG A 261 -15.20 -14.50 -14.09
C ARG A 261 -15.69 -15.93 -14.29
N ALA A 262 -15.19 -16.87 -13.50
CA ALA A 262 -15.56 -18.29 -13.59
C ALA A 262 -16.91 -18.62 -12.93
N GLY A 263 -17.57 -17.65 -12.27
CA GLY A 263 -18.79 -17.89 -11.49
C GLY A 263 -18.54 -18.68 -10.19
N ASN A 264 -17.29 -18.77 -9.73
CA ASN A 264 -16.96 -19.40 -8.45
C ASN A 264 -17.33 -18.48 -7.27
N LEU A 265 -17.41 -17.18 -7.52
CA LEU A 265 -17.82 -16.13 -6.59
C LEU A 265 -18.94 -15.29 -7.21
N ASP A 266 -19.91 -14.89 -6.40
CA ASP A 266 -20.94 -13.91 -6.76
C ASP A 266 -20.44 -12.48 -6.57
N GLY A 267 -19.49 -12.31 -5.65
CA GLY A 267 -18.81 -11.05 -5.38
C GLY A 267 -17.59 -11.25 -4.49
N TYR A 268 -16.94 -10.16 -4.12
CA TYR A 268 -15.88 -10.16 -3.12
C TYR A 268 -15.78 -8.80 -2.43
N LEU A 269 -15.20 -8.79 -1.24
CA LEU A 269 -14.62 -7.58 -0.66
C LEU A 269 -13.10 -7.73 -0.69
N SER A 270 -12.44 -6.94 -1.53
CA SER A 270 -11.02 -7.11 -1.87
C SER A 270 -10.31 -5.75 -1.90
N PRO A 271 -8.97 -5.72 -1.74
CA PRO A 271 -8.22 -4.50 -1.95
C PRO A 271 -8.02 -4.25 -3.44
N ASP A 272 -7.84 -2.98 -3.80
CA ASP A 272 -7.41 -2.60 -5.13
C ASP A 272 -5.97 -3.09 -5.43
N PRO A 273 -5.61 -3.37 -6.69
CA PRO A 273 -6.29 -2.92 -7.91
C PRO A 273 -7.30 -3.92 -8.46
N PHE A 274 -7.57 -5.03 -7.77
CA PHE A 274 -8.41 -6.10 -8.31
C PHE A 274 -9.87 -5.69 -8.45
N ASN A 275 -10.35 -4.75 -7.63
CA ASN A 275 -11.67 -4.16 -7.79
C ASN A 275 -11.76 -3.40 -9.11
N GLN A 276 -10.83 -2.46 -9.35
CA GLN A 276 -10.79 -1.71 -10.60
C GLN A 276 -10.50 -2.60 -11.81
N ARG A 277 -9.74 -3.69 -11.63
CA ARG A 277 -9.46 -4.66 -12.68
C ARG A 277 -10.70 -5.43 -13.11
N ALA A 278 -11.59 -5.82 -12.20
CA ALA A 278 -12.85 -6.46 -12.57
C ALA A 278 -13.74 -5.55 -13.42
N VAL A 279 -13.76 -4.24 -13.13
CA VAL A 279 -14.43 -3.24 -13.97
C VAL A 279 -13.75 -3.10 -15.33
N TRP A 280 -12.42 -2.96 -15.34
CA TRP A 280 -11.61 -2.83 -16.56
C TRP A 280 -11.82 -4.01 -17.52
N GLU A 281 -11.88 -5.24 -16.98
CA GLU A 281 -12.11 -6.46 -17.75
C GLU A 281 -13.61 -6.74 -18.01
N LYS A 282 -14.51 -5.86 -17.58
CA LYS A 282 -15.98 -5.95 -17.75
C LYS A 282 -16.60 -7.22 -17.17
N ILE A 283 -16.08 -7.69 -16.04
CA ILE A 283 -16.56 -8.90 -15.34
C ILE A 283 -17.53 -8.53 -14.22
N GLY A 284 -17.26 -7.41 -13.54
CA GLY A 284 -18.04 -6.97 -12.40
C GLY A 284 -18.08 -5.47 -12.27
N PHE A 285 -18.85 -5.01 -11.29
CA PHE A 285 -19.04 -3.60 -10.96
C PHE A 285 -18.75 -3.35 -9.48
N ILE A 286 -18.31 -2.13 -9.18
CA ILE A 286 -18.08 -1.67 -7.81
C ILE A 286 -19.45 -1.34 -7.21
N HIS A 287 -19.90 -2.19 -6.28
CA HIS A 287 -21.14 -1.99 -5.54
C HIS A 287 -21.00 -0.91 -4.48
N LYS A 288 -19.88 -0.95 -3.73
CA LYS A 288 -19.64 -0.03 -2.61
C LYS A 288 -18.15 0.09 -2.30
N LEU A 289 -17.66 1.31 -2.14
CA LEU A 289 -16.35 1.52 -1.52
C LEU A 289 -16.45 1.29 -0.02
N THR A 290 -15.41 0.69 0.56
CA THR A 290 -15.35 0.46 2.01
C THR A 290 -15.29 1.75 2.83
N LYS A 291 -14.82 2.88 2.26
CA LYS A 291 -14.92 4.20 2.91
C LYS A 291 -16.36 4.62 3.19
N GLU A 292 -17.33 4.10 2.44
CA GLU A 292 -18.76 4.35 2.69
C GLU A 292 -19.31 3.53 3.87
N ILE A 293 -18.58 2.49 4.30
CA ILE A 293 -18.92 1.68 5.49
C ILE A 293 -18.27 2.33 6.72
N TRP A 294 -16.97 2.61 6.62
CA TRP A 294 -16.18 3.29 7.63
C TRP A 294 -15.12 4.16 6.97
N ASP A 295 -15.31 5.48 6.98
CA ASP A 295 -14.32 6.37 6.39
C ASP A 295 -13.02 6.44 7.22
N GLY A 296 -11.89 6.29 6.54
CA GLY A 296 -10.56 6.31 7.14
C GLY A 296 -10.23 5.03 7.91
N HIS A 297 -10.93 3.93 7.63
CA HIS A 297 -10.62 2.65 8.26
C HIS A 297 -9.20 2.19 7.89
N PRO A 298 -8.47 1.52 8.80
CA PRO A 298 -7.16 0.97 8.47
C PRO A 298 -7.34 -0.19 7.50
N CYS A 299 -6.35 -0.46 6.66
CA CYS A 299 -6.36 -1.60 5.76
C CYS A 299 -5.14 -2.48 5.99
N CYS A 300 -4.00 -2.05 5.46
CA CYS A 300 -2.74 -2.74 5.58
C CYS A 300 -1.74 -1.92 6.38
N ALA A 301 -0.70 -2.59 6.84
CA ALA A 301 0.33 -2.02 7.68
C ALA A 301 1.66 -2.73 7.47
N PHE A 302 2.70 -1.98 7.76
CA PHE A 302 4.03 -2.52 7.96
C PHE A 302 4.06 -3.19 9.33
N ALA A 303 4.49 -4.44 9.37
CA ALA A 303 4.59 -5.22 10.60
C ALA A 303 5.88 -6.03 10.67
N CYS A 304 6.37 -6.26 11.88
CA CYS A 304 7.58 -7.03 12.14
C CYS A 304 7.48 -7.78 13.48
N SER A 305 8.38 -8.74 13.71
CA SER A 305 8.46 -9.40 15.02
C SER A 305 8.99 -8.42 16.08
N GLN A 306 8.53 -8.56 17.32
CA GLN A 306 9.09 -7.77 18.43
C GLN A 306 10.59 -8.04 18.64
N GLU A 307 11.04 -9.27 18.37
CA GLU A 307 12.46 -9.64 18.40
C GLU A 307 13.28 -8.79 17.42
N PHE A 308 12.82 -8.62 16.18
CA PHE A 308 13.51 -7.78 15.18
C PHE A 308 13.66 -6.33 15.68
N ALA A 309 12.56 -5.72 16.12
CA ALA A 309 12.58 -4.32 16.57
C ALA A 309 13.45 -4.09 17.82
N THR A 310 13.54 -5.09 18.71
CA THR A 310 14.29 -4.97 19.97
C THR A 310 15.77 -5.33 19.83
N THR A 311 16.11 -6.28 18.95
CA THR A 311 17.50 -6.73 18.75
C THR A 311 18.25 -5.94 17.69
N MET A 312 17.54 -5.30 16.76
CA MET A 312 18.10 -4.44 15.71
C MET A 312 17.39 -3.07 15.68
N PRO A 313 17.44 -2.29 16.78
CA PRO A 313 16.68 -1.06 16.92
C PRO A 313 17.07 0.04 15.92
N ASN A 314 18.34 0.13 15.49
CA ASN A 314 18.74 1.13 14.49
C ASN A 314 18.20 0.76 13.10
N THR A 315 18.32 -0.51 12.71
CA THR A 315 17.74 -1.04 11.48
C THR A 315 16.23 -0.87 11.44
N TYR A 316 15.54 -1.22 12.54
CA TYR A 316 14.10 -1.02 12.68
C TYR A 316 13.72 0.46 12.55
N GLY A 317 14.42 1.36 13.26
CA GLY A 317 14.17 2.79 13.20
C GLY A 317 14.38 3.37 11.80
N ALA A 318 15.44 2.96 11.10
CA ALA A 318 15.71 3.34 9.73
C ALA A 318 14.60 2.84 8.77
N LEU A 319 14.13 1.60 8.95
CA LEU A 319 13.08 1.03 8.10
C LEU A 319 11.73 1.72 8.35
N LEU A 320 11.36 1.93 9.61
CA LEU A 320 10.16 2.67 9.97
C LEU A 320 10.19 4.09 9.39
N LYS A 321 11.32 4.79 9.52
CA LYS A 321 11.48 6.14 8.95
C LYS A 321 11.36 6.15 7.43
N ALA A 322 11.96 5.18 6.74
CA ALA A 322 11.82 5.02 5.30
C ALA A 322 10.36 4.85 4.87
N LEU A 323 9.61 4.03 5.61
CA LEU A 323 8.23 3.71 5.29
C LEU A 323 7.26 4.83 5.64
N VAL A 324 7.44 5.55 6.76
CA VAL A 324 6.63 6.73 7.09
C VAL A 324 6.87 7.85 6.06
N ASP A 325 8.12 8.09 5.67
CA ASP A 325 8.48 9.06 4.62
C ASP A 325 7.87 8.67 3.26
N ALA A 326 7.96 7.40 2.87
CA ALA A 326 7.30 6.90 1.66
C ALA A 326 5.77 7.05 1.75
N THR A 327 5.16 6.72 2.90
CA THR A 327 3.70 6.87 3.10
C THR A 327 3.28 8.33 2.91
N GLN A 328 4.02 9.27 3.50
CA GLN A 328 3.78 10.70 3.34
C GLN A 328 3.95 11.17 1.89
N TYR A 329 4.88 10.58 1.14
CA TYR A 329 5.04 10.84 -0.28
C TYR A 329 3.82 10.37 -1.08
N ALA A 330 3.25 9.20 -0.75
CA ALA A 330 2.06 8.66 -1.39
C ALA A 330 0.76 9.41 -1.02
N HIS A 331 0.71 9.97 0.19
CA HIS A 331 -0.40 10.81 0.65
C HIS A 331 -0.64 12.01 -0.29
N LYS A 332 0.44 12.64 -0.76
CA LYS A 332 0.39 13.79 -1.67
C LYS A 332 -0.19 13.40 -3.02
N SER A 333 -1.36 13.93 -3.33
CA SER A 333 -2.13 13.63 -4.54
C SER A 333 -1.34 13.81 -5.85
N GLU A 334 -0.46 14.82 -5.89
CA GLU A 334 0.38 15.17 -7.03
C GLU A 334 1.40 14.06 -7.39
N ASN A 335 1.81 13.25 -6.41
CA ASN A 335 2.77 12.17 -6.59
C ASN A 335 2.10 10.87 -7.08
N ARG A 336 0.79 10.73 -6.88
CA ARG A 336 0.10 9.44 -7.08
C ARG A 336 0.14 8.93 -8.53
N LYS A 337 0.23 9.82 -9.51
CA LYS A 337 0.38 9.44 -10.92
C LYS A 337 1.73 8.80 -11.22
N GLU A 338 2.83 9.39 -10.77
CA GLU A 338 4.15 8.80 -10.97
C GLU A 338 4.33 7.50 -10.17
N ILE A 339 3.75 7.43 -8.97
CA ILE A 339 3.72 6.21 -8.16
C ILE A 339 3.05 5.08 -8.93
N SER A 340 1.92 5.35 -9.61
CA SER A 340 1.22 4.34 -10.39
C SER A 340 2.12 3.69 -11.46
N ALA A 341 3.01 4.47 -12.08
CA ALA A 341 3.96 3.98 -13.07
C ALA A 341 5.13 3.21 -12.42
N ALA A 342 5.60 3.64 -11.24
CA ALA A 342 6.69 2.99 -10.51
C ALA A 342 6.32 1.58 -10.02
N ILE A 343 5.06 1.37 -9.62
CA ILE A 343 4.60 0.11 -9.00
C ILE A 343 3.86 -0.84 -9.98
N ALA A 344 3.60 -0.41 -11.21
CA ALA A 344 2.98 -1.24 -12.25
C ALA A 344 3.80 -2.45 -12.76
N PRO A 345 5.14 -2.37 -12.89
CA PRO A 345 5.96 -3.42 -13.49
C PRO A 345 5.82 -4.81 -12.85
N THR A 346 6.30 -5.83 -13.58
CA THR A 346 6.13 -7.25 -13.23
C THR A 346 6.75 -7.66 -11.90
N ASN A 347 7.84 -7.04 -11.48
CA ASN A 347 8.44 -7.25 -10.16
C ASN A 347 7.55 -6.72 -9.01
N TYR A 348 6.58 -5.86 -9.30
CA TYR A 348 5.64 -5.28 -8.33
C TYR A 348 4.20 -5.79 -8.57
N LEU A 349 3.27 -4.91 -8.93
CA LEU A 349 1.86 -5.28 -9.05
C LEU A 349 1.55 -6.11 -10.31
N ASN A 350 2.34 -5.95 -11.37
CA ASN A 350 2.08 -6.54 -12.69
C ASN A 350 0.66 -6.22 -13.19
N GLN A 351 0.26 -4.95 -13.12
CA GLN A 351 -1.06 -4.46 -13.53
C GLN A 351 -0.94 -3.31 -14.53
N PRO A 352 -1.96 -3.06 -15.37
CA PRO A 352 -1.95 -1.91 -16.27
C PRO A 352 -1.87 -0.59 -15.49
N VAL A 353 -0.98 0.31 -15.91
CA VAL A 353 -0.84 1.66 -15.31
C VAL A 353 -2.18 2.38 -15.21
N PRO A 354 -3.07 2.39 -16.24
CA PRO A 354 -4.37 3.07 -16.13
C PRO A 354 -5.29 2.49 -15.04
N VAL A 355 -5.15 1.22 -14.69
CA VAL A 355 -5.93 0.59 -13.60
C VAL A 355 -5.41 1.09 -12.26
N ILE A 356 -4.08 1.13 -12.08
CA ILE A 356 -3.47 1.62 -10.84
C ILE A 356 -3.72 3.13 -10.67
N GLU A 357 -3.60 3.92 -11.74
CA GLU A 357 -3.85 5.37 -11.71
C GLU A 357 -5.29 5.69 -11.29
N GLN A 358 -6.28 4.97 -11.82
CA GLN A 358 -7.69 5.11 -11.42
C GLN A 358 -7.92 4.85 -9.92
N VAL A 359 -7.15 3.93 -9.34
CA VAL A 359 -7.19 3.65 -7.90
C VAL A 359 -6.55 4.80 -7.12
N LEU A 360 -5.28 5.11 -7.41
CA LEU A 360 -4.52 6.06 -6.61
C LEU A 360 -5.04 7.49 -6.75
N THR A 361 -5.53 7.89 -7.92
CA THR A 361 -6.03 9.26 -8.15
C THR A 361 -7.52 9.43 -7.82
N GLY A 362 -8.25 8.32 -7.65
CA GLY A 362 -9.66 8.39 -7.28
C GLY A 362 -10.63 8.73 -8.41
N ARG A 363 -10.15 8.90 -9.64
CA ARG A 363 -11.01 9.08 -10.82
C ARG A 363 -11.12 7.76 -11.58
N TYR A 364 -12.29 7.13 -11.55
CA TYR A 364 -12.46 5.75 -12.03
C TYR A 364 -13.84 5.44 -12.60
N ALA A 365 -13.94 4.41 -13.44
CA ALA A 365 -15.23 3.85 -13.84
C ALA A 365 -15.74 2.87 -12.77
N ASP A 366 -17.04 2.93 -12.43
CA ASP A 366 -17.66 2.05 -11.42
C ASP A 366 -18.18 0.72 -12.00
N GLY A 367 -18.22 0.58 -13.33
CA GLY A 367 -18.79 -0.59 -14.01
C GLY A 367 -20.31 -0.52 -14.21
N LEU A 368 -20.97 0.53 -13.73
CA LEU A 368 -22.40 0.82 -13.90
C LEU A 368 -22.66 1.93 -14.93
N GLY A 369 -21.64 2.28 -15.72
CA GLY A 369 -21.70 3.34 -16.72
C GLY A 369 -21.35 4.72 -16.20
N ASN A 370 -20.96 4.87 -14.93
CA ASN A 370 -20.57 6.17 -14.37
C ASN A 370 -19.06 6.28 -14.24
N ILE A 371 -18.57 7.51 -14.34
CA ILE A 371 -17.24 7.89 -13.88
C ILE A 371 -17.39 8.56 -12.52
N LYS A 372 -16.71 8.02 -11.52
CA LYS A 372 -16.65 8.55 -10.16
C LYS A 372 -15.38 9.38 -9.99
N ASP A 373 -15.47 10.37 -9.10
CA ASP A 373 -14.36 11.22 -8.69
C ASP A 373 -14.33 11.25 -7.15
N VAL A 374 -13.50 10.38 -6.58
CA VAL A 374 -13.34 10.15 -5.15
C VAL A 374 -11.84 10.10 -4.85
N PRO A 375 -11.15 11.26 -4.79
CA PRO A 375 -9.69 11.34 -4.65
C PRO A 375 -9.12 10.60 -3.43
N ASP A 376 -9.94 10.44 -2.39
CA ASP A 376 -9.65 9.77 -1.13
C ASP A 376 -10.23 8.33 -1.06
N ARG A 377 -10.56 7.71 -2.20
CA ARG A 377 -10.99 6.29 -2.26
C ARG A 377 -9.94 5.36 -1.64
N ILE A 378 -8.68 5.76 -1.74
CA ILE A 378 -7.52 5.25 -1.01
C ILE A 378 -6.73 6.46 -0.54
N ASP A 379 -6.17 6.37 0.66
CA ASP A 379 -5.21 7.36 1.14
C ASP A 379 -4.13 6.67 2.00
N PHE A 380 -3.07 7.39 2.30
CA PHE A 380 -1.86 6.91 2.94
C PHE A 380 -1.61 7.73 4.21
N ASP A 381 -2.14 7.24 5.33
CA ASP A 381 -1.93 7.82 6.67
C ASP A 381 -1.18 6.80 7.53
N PRO A 382 0.05 7.11 7.98
CA PRO A 382 0.88 6.14 8.69
C PRO A 382 0.41 5.86 10.13
N PHE A 383 -0.46 6.67 10.71
CA PHE A 383 -0.67 6.65 12.15
C PHE A 383 -1.49 5.43 12.63
N PRO A 384 -0.93 4.54 13.47
CA PRO A 384 -1.59 3.32 13.91
C PRO A 384 -2.46 3.58 15.15
N TRP A 385 -3.65 4.15 14.97
CA TRP A 385 -4.59 4.45 16.06
C TRP A 385 -4.88 3.21 16.92
N HIS A 386 -4.67 3.31 18.24
CA HIS A 386 -5.00 2.23 19.18
C HIS A 386 -6.49 1.90 19.17
N SER A 387 -7.35 2.91 19.02
CA SER A 387 -8.80 2.71 18.88
C SER A 387 -9.19 1.84 17.68
N MET A 388 -8.41 1.85 16.59
CA MET A 388 -8.63 0.92 15.48
C MET A 388 -8.29 -0.52 15.86
N GLY A 389 -7.17 -0.72 16.57
CA GLY A 389 -6.79 -2.03 17.11
C GLY A 389 -7.85 -2.58 18.06
N VAL A 390 -8.40 -1.75 18.95
CA VAL A 390 -9.52 -2.12 19.83
C VAL A 390 -10.74 -2.53 19.00
N TRP A 391 -11.14 -1.74 17.99
CA TRP A 391 -12.28 -2.11 17.14
C TRP A 391 -12.07 -3.46 16.46
N ILE A 392 -10.88 -3.71 15.90
CA ILE A 392 -10.54 -4.98 15.25
C ILE A 392 -10.70 -6.15 16.23
N LEU A 393 -10.17 -6.01 17.45
CA LEU A 393 -10.31 -7.01 18.50
C LEU A 393 -11.79 -7.25 18.86
N THR A 394 -12.63 -6.21 18.89
CA THR A 394 -14.08 -6.40 19.10
C THR A 394 -14.72 -7.23 17.99
N GLN A 395 -14.31 -7.03 16.73
CA GLN A 395 -14.85 -7.82 15.62
C GLN A 395 -14.29 -9.25 15.60
N MET A 396 -13.05 -9.45 16.03
CA MET A 396 -12.50 -10.79 16.26
C MET A 396 -13.30 -11.53 17.33
N LYS A 397 -13.66 -10.88 18.44
CA LYS A 397 -14.51 -11.48 19.48
C LYS A 397 -15.94 -11.74 18.98
N ARG A 398 -16.57 -10.74 18.35
CA ARG A 398 -17.93 -10.83 17.80
C ARG A 398 -18.14 -12.06 16.91
N TRP A 399 -17.11 -12.46 16.16
CA TRP A 399 -17.15 -13.59 15.23
C TRP A 399 -16.41 -14.83 15.75
N GLY A 400 -16.11 -14.89 17.05
CA GLY A 400 -15.51 -16.04 17.74
C GLY A 400 -14.15 -16.47 17.18
N TYR A 401 -13.33 -15.51 16.77
CA TYR A 401 -11.90 -15.72 16.47
C TYR A 401 -11.04 -15.64 17.73
N ILE A 402 -11.53 -14.95 18.76
CA ILE A 402 -10.97 -14.90 20.10
C ILE A 402 -12.11 -15.09 21.10
N GLU A 403 -11.82 -15.77 22.21
CA GLU A 403 -12.80 -16.16 23.22
C GLU A 403 -12.41 -15.63 24.60
N GLY A 404 -13.38 -15.52 25.51
CA GLY A 404 -13.17 -15.11 26.89
C GLY A 404 -13.02 -13.60 27.09
N ASP A 405 -12.45 -13.22 28.24
CA ASP A 405 -12.17 -11.83 28.59
C ASP A 405 -10.94 -11.34 27.83
N VAL A 406 -11.08 -10.21 27.14
CA VAL A 406 -10.02 -9.64 26.28
C VAL A 406 -9.55 -8.33 26.88
N ASP A 407 -8.25 -8.21 27.13
CA ASP A 407 -7.61 -6.92 27.42
C ASP A 407 -7.40 -6.14 26.13
N TYR A 408 -8.47 -5.55 25.60
CA TYR A 408 -8.43 -4.85 24.31
C TYR A 408 -7.38 -3.74 24.28
N LYS A 409 -7.29 -2.99 25.38
CA LYS A 409 -6.38 -1.86 25.51
C LYS A 409 -4.94 -2.35 25.52
N GLY A 410 -4.60 -3.29 26.40
CA GLY A 410 -3.25 -3.81 26.53
C GLY A 410 -2.76 -4.45 25.23
N VAL A 411 -3.59 -5.24 24.56
CA VAL A 411 -3.23 -5.87 23.28
C VAL A 411 -3.06 -4.83 22.17
N ALA A 412 -3.96 -3.85 22.06
CA ALA A 412 -3.83 -2.80 21.06
C ALA A 412 -2.56 -1.95 21.28
N GLU A 413 -2.27 -1.56 22.53
CA GLU A 413 -1.09 -0.76 22.86
C GLU A 413 0.23 -1.53 22.68
N GLN A 414 0.22 -2.85 22.92
CA GLN A 414 1.36 -3.73 22.68
C GLN A 414 1.71 -3.82 21.19
N VAL A 415 0.70 -3.94 20.34
CA VAL A 415 0.89 -4.24 18.91
C VAL A 415 1.00 -2.97 18.07
N TYR A 416 0.18 -1.95 18.31
CA TYR A 416 0.10 -0.76 17.48
C TYR A 416 1.01 0.32 18.05
N LEU A 417 2.16 0.57 17.42
CA LEU A 417 3.20 1.44 18.00
C LEU A 417 3.01 2.91 17.64
N ALA A 418 1.90 3.49 18.09
CA ALA A 418 1.54 4.88 17.83
C ALA A 418 2.60 5.88 18.34
N GLY A 419 3.24 5.60 19.48
CA GLY A 419 4.31 6.43 20.02
C GLY A 419 5.56 6.48 19.12
N ASP A 420 6.00 5.32 18.62
CA ASP A 420 7.11 5.23 17.67
C ASP A 420 6.79 5.98 16.37
N CYS A 421 5.58 5.77 15.84
CA CYS A 421 5.10 6.47 14.65
C CYS A 421 5.09 8.00 14.87
N ALA A 422 4.54 8.47 15.99
CA ALA A 422 4.48 9.89 16.32
C ALA A 422 5.86 10.54 16.39
N LYS A 423 6.84 9.83 16.98
CA LYS A 423 8.23 10.29 17.03
C LYS A 423 8.81 10.44 15.61
N ILE A 424 8.67 9.41 14.78
CA ILE A 424 9.17 9.44 13.40
C ILE A 424 8.47 10.50 12.55
N MET A 425 7.16 10.68 12.70
CA MET A 425 6.41 11.77 12.07
C MET A 425 7.01 13.13 12.46
N THR A 426 7.25 13.35 13.75
CA THR A 426 7.88 14.58 14.26
C THR A 426 9.28 14.80 13.67
N ASP A 427 10.11 13.75 13.64
CA ASP A 427 11.46 13.78 13.06
C ASP A 427 11.47 14.10 11.56
N LEU A 428 10.36 13.83 10.87
CA LEU A 428 10.15 14.13 9.45
C LEU A 428 9.45 15.50 9.24
N GLY A 429 9.21 16.26 10.31
CA GLY A 429 8.56 17.56 10.25
C GLY A 429 7.03 17.50 10.07
N LEU A 430 6.43 16.34 10.35
CA LEU A 430 4.98 16.15 10.33
C LEU A 430 4.38 16.41 11.72
N THR A 431 3.07 16.66 11.75
CA THR A 431 2.33 16.85 13.01
C THR A 431 1.57 15.57 13.33
N PRO A 432 2.05 14.72 14.26
CA PRO A 432 1.30 13.55 14.67
C PRO A 432 0.07 13.95 15.51
N PRO A 433 -0.96 13.09 15.59
CA PRO A 433 -2.03 13.24 16.56
C PRO A 433 -1.51 13.33 18.00
N THR A 434 -2.19 14.12 18.84
CA THR A 434 -1.90 14.24 20.27
C THR A 434 -2.51 13.11 21.11
N GLU A 435 -3.43 12.35 20.51
CA GLU A 435 -4.15 11.24 21.12
C GLU A 435 -4.07 10.01 20.21
N THR A 436 -4.14 8.82 20.81
CA THR A 436 -4.09 7.54 20.08
C THR A 436 -5.45 6.83 20.03
N TYR A 437 -6.45 7.37 20.73
CA TYR A 437 -7.80 6.86 20.81
C TYR A 437 -8.79 7.90 20.30
N LYS A 438 -9.74 7.46 19.48
CA LYS A 438 -10.92 8.25 19.10
C LYS A 438 -12.12 7.35 18.85
N SER A 439 -13.31 7.92 19.00
CA SER A 439 -14.56 7.25 18.61
C SER A 439 -14.76 7.25 17.10
N TYR A 440 -15.48 6.27 16.59
CA TYR A 440 -15.86 6.17 15.17
C TYR A 440 -17.36 5.98 15.02
N THR A 441 -17.91 6.41 13.88
CA THR A 441 -19.27 6.06 13.47
C THR A 441 -19.20 5.14 12.26
N ILE A 442 -19.68 3.91 12.42
CA ILE A 442 -19.56 2.84 11.42
C ILE A 442 -20.96 2.36 11.07
N MET A 443 -21.40 2.64 9.85
CA MET A 443 -22.79 2.49 9.38
C MET A 443 -23.83 3.03 10.39
N GLY A 444 -23.58 4.22 10.94
CA GLY A 444 -24.49 4.88 11.88
C GLY A 444 -24.44 4.39 13.32
N LYS A 445 -23.67 3.34 13.63
CA LYS A 445 -23.39 2.92 15.01
C LYS A 445 -22.12 3.60 15.52
N THR A 446 -22.19 4.19 16.71
CA THR A 446 -21.02 4.74 17.39
C THR A 446 -20.23 3.61 18.05
N PHE A 447 -18.93 3.58 17.78
CA PHE A 447 -17.96 2.79 18.51
C PHE A 447 -17.16 3.73 19.42
N ASP A 448 -17.31 3.54 20.72
CA ASP A 448 -16.45 4.14 21.73
C ASP A 448 -15.39 3.10 22.15
N PRO A 449 -14.09 3.35 21.89
CA PRO A 449 -13.03 2.42 22.31
C PRO A 449 -12.89 2.26 23.83
N ALA A 450 -13.53 3.10 24.64
CA ALA A 450 -13.59 2.93 26.10
C ALA A 450 -14.62 1.87 26.53
N GLU A 451 -15.58 1.51 25.67
CA GLU A 451 -16.64 0.53 25.97
C GLU A 451 -16.70 -0.62 24.93
N PRO A 452 -15.60 -1.35 24.69
CA PRO A 452 -15.52 -2.33 23.61
C PRO A 452 -16.49 -3.52 23.78
N GLU A 453 -16.70 -3.99 25.02
CA GLU A 453 -17.65 -5.09 25.29
C GLU A 453 -19.10 -4.65 25.03
N ALA A 454 -19.48 -3.44 25.46
CA ALA A 454 -20.81 -2.90 25.19
C ALA A 454 -21.06 -2.77 23.68
N TYR A 455 -20.03 -2.44 22.90
CA TYR A 455 -20.13 -2.44 21.45
C TYR A 455 -20.38 -3.83 20.87
N VAL A 456 -19.63 -4.87 21.30
CA VAL A 456 -19.87 -6.28 20.89
C VAL A 456 -21.29 -6.70 21.24
N ASP A 457 -21.78 -6.35 22.42
CA ASP A 457 -23.11 -6.71 22.89
C ASP A 457 -24.24 -5.96 22.21
N SER A 458 -23.96 -4.81 21.60
CA SER A 458 -24.95 -4.01 20.86
C SER A 458 -25.41 -4.65 19.54
N PHE A 459 -24.75 -5.72 19.06
CA PHE A 459 -25.05 -6.36 17.80
C PHE A 459 -26.08 -7.49 17.94
N ALA A 460 -27.11 -7.44 17.09
CA ALA A 460 -28.14 -8.49 17.02
C ALA A 460 -27.61 -9.80 16.40
N ILE A 461 -26.73 -9.69 15.40
CA ILE A 461 -26.08 -10.83 14.73
C ILE A 461 -24.61 -10.86 15.16
N LYS A 462 -24.25 -11.94 15.86
CA LYS A 462 -22.91 -12.26 16.34
C LYS A 462 -22.80 -13.78 16.47
N LYS A 463 -21.58 -14.32 16.49
CA LYS A 463 -21.37 -15.76 16.70
C LYS A 463 -21.67 -16.07 18.17
N ALA A 464 -22.49 -17.11 18.39
CA ALA A 464 -22.95 -17.53 19.70
C ALA A 464 -21.82 -18.10 20.57
#